data_AF-A0A967GKR4-F1
#
_entry.id   AF-A0A967GKR4-F1
#
_cell.length_a   1.000
_cell.length_b   1.000
_cell.length_c   1.000
_cell.angle_alpha   90.00
_cell.angle_beta   90.00
_cell.angle_gamma   90.00
#
_symmetry.space_group_name_H-M   'P 1'
#
loop_
_entity.id
_entity.type
_entity.pdbx_description
1 polymer ?
#
loop_
_entity_poly.entity_id
_entity_poly.type
_entity_poly.pdbx_seq_one_letter_code
_entity_poly.pdbx_strand_id
1 'polypeptide(L)'
;MPDTYGYGVSEAQALATLRAIFASPVGFLDTSRNYGFGRSEERIGKAIRERGGLPEGFMLSTKLDRDMETGKFDAARARRSFEQSLEALGLDRVHLLHLHDPEYGASLDEITHPGGALSELFKIKEEGLA
;
A
#
# COMPACT_ATOMS: atom_id res chain seq x y z
N MET A 1 1.17 13.92 4.06
CA MET A 1 0.03 13.98 4.99
C MET A 1 0.26 15.17 5.90
N PRO A 2 -0.07 16.41 5.46
CA PRO A 2 0.21 17.61 6.22
C PRO A 2 -0.47 17.62 7.59
N ASP A 3 -1.68 17.06 7.68
CA ASP A 3 -2.43 16.98 8.94
C ASP A 3 -1.73 16.08 9.97
N THR A 4 -0.94 15.10 9.52
CA THR A 4 -0.16 14.19 10.38
C THR A 4 1.23 14.73 10.70
N TYR A 5 1.93 15.29 9.70
CA TYR A 5 3.36 15.63 9.82
C TYR A 5 3.65 17.14 9.91
N GLY A 6 2.64 18.00 9.83
CA GLY A 6 2.79 19.45 9.90
C GLY A 6 3.33 20.11 8.63
N TYR A 7 3.62 19.34 7.57
CA TYR A 7 4.07 19.87 6.28
C TYR A 7 3.64 19.01 5.09
N GLY A 8 3.55 19.65 3.93
CA GLY A 8 3.34 19.00 2.65
C GLY A 8 4.63 18.80 1.87
N VAL A 9 4.65 17.78 1.00
CA VAL A 9 5.72 17.56 0.03
C VAL A 9 5.11 17.69 -1.36
N SER A 10 5.70 18.58 -2.18
CA SER A 10 5.29 18.74 -3.58
C SER A 10 5.50 17.43 -4.35
N GLU A 11 4.73 17.22 -5.42
CA GLU A 11 4.93 16.04 -6.25
C GLU A 11 6.35 15.99 -6.84
N ALA A 12 6.87 17.13 -7.30
CA ALA A 12 8.23 17.23 -7.84
C ALA A 12 9.29 16.77 -6.84
N GLN A 13 9.17 17.20 -5.58
CA GLN A 13 10.08 16.77 -4.51
C GLN A 13 9.91 15.28 -4.18
N ALA A 14 8.67 14.79 -4.09
CA ALA A 14 8.41 13.37 -3.84
C ALA A 14 9.03 12.48 -4.93
N LEU A 15 8.86 12.84 -6.20
CA LEU A 15 9.45 12.10 -7.32
C LEU A 15 10.98 12.21 -7.33
N ALA A 16 11.56 13.36 -6.98
CA ALA A 16 13.00 13.50 -6.84
C ALA A 16 13.55 12.59 -5.74
N THR A 17 12.87 12.49 -4.59
CA THR A 17 13.22 11.57 -3.51
C THR A 17 13.12 10.11 -3.94
N LEU A 18 12.04 9.71 -4.62
CA LEU A 18 11.87 8.34 -5.10
C LEU A 18 12.96 7.94 -6.10
N ARG A 19 13.31 8.82 -7.04
CA ARG A 19 14.43 8.59 -7.97
C ARG A 19 15.77 8.44 -7.23
N ALA A 20 16.01 9.27 -6.21
CA ALA A 20 17.21 9.17 -5.40
C ALA A 20 17.27 7.83 -4.63
N ILE A 21 16.15 7.38 -4.06
CA ILE A 21 16.05 6.08 -3.39
C ILE A 21 16.37 4.94 -4.37
N PHE A 22 15.75 4.92 -5.54
CA PHE A 22 15.97 3.88 -6.56
C PHE A 22 17.38 3.89 -7.18
N ALA A 23 18.12 5.00 -7.07
CA ALA A 23 19.51 5.10 -7.50
C ALA A 23 20.51 4.82 -6.36
N SER A 24 20.03 4.58 -5.14
CA SER A 24 20.85 4.35 -3.96
C SER A 24 20.92 2.86 -3.59
N PRO A 25 21.77 2.46 -2.63
CA PRO A 25 21.79 1.10 -2.09
C PRO A 25 20.56 0.71 -1.25
N VAL A 26 19.62 1.64 -1.01
CA VAL A 26 18.37 1.33 -0.31
C VAL A 26 17.58 0.31 -1.12
N GLY A 27 17.24 -0.82 -0.51
CA GLY A 27 16.52 -1.91 -1.17
C GLY A 27 15.06 -2.09 -0.72
N PHE A 28 14.51 -1.13 0.02
CA PHE A 28 13.17 -1.26 0.61
C PHE A 28 12.41 0.06 0.62
N LEU A 29 11.12 0.01 0.30
CA LEU A 29 10.19 1.12 0.47
C LEU A 29 8.86 0.60 1.00
N ASP A 30 8.23 1.38 1.88
CA ASP A 30 6.93 1.10 2.45
C ASP A 30 5.92 2.21 2.11
N THR A 31 4.67 1.81 1.87
CA THR A 31 3.54 2.71 1.62
C THR A 31 2.25 2.10 2.16
N SER A 32 1.10 2.74 1.93
CA SER A 32 -0.23 2.21 2.21
C SER A 32 -1.24 2.84 1.25
N ARG A 33 -2.36 2.17 1.01
CA ARG A 33 -3.45 2.69 0.19
C ARG A 33 -4.01 4.00 0.75
N ASN A 34 -4.06 4.14 2.08
CA ASN A 34 -4.55 5.33 2.75
C ASN A 34 -3.53 6.47 2.88
N TYR A 35 -2.24 6.23 2.66
CA TYR A 35 -1.22 7.28 2.79
C TYR A 35 -1.44 8.43 1.80
N GLY A 36 -1.79 9.58 2.35
CA GLY A 36 -2.10 10.78 1.58
C GLY A 36 -3.32 10.63 0.68
N PHE A 37 -4.32 9.83 1.07
CA PHE A 37 -5.49 9.47 0.28
C PHE A 37 -5.09 8.82 -1.05
N GLY A 38 -4.17 7.86 -0.98
CA GLY A 38 -3.69 7.12 -2.13
C GLY A 38 -2.56 7.76 -2.94
N ARG A 39 -2.31 9.07 -2.78
CA ARG A 39 -1.26 9.77 -3.53
C ARG A 39 0.15 9.22 -3.31
N SER A 40 0.41 8.55 -2.18
CA SER A 40 1.70 7.91 -1.93
C SER A 40 2.00 6.84 -2.98
N GLU A 41 1.08 5.88 -3.16
CA GLU A 41 1.22 4.78 -4.12
C GLU A 41 1.23 5.27 -5.57
N GLU A 42 0.40 6.27 -5.91
CA GLU A 42 0.38 6.85 -7.25
C GLU A 42 1.74 7.46 -7.65
N ARG A 43 2.39 8.15 -6.71
CA ARG A 43 3.71 8.77 -6.92
C ARG A 43 4.80 7.70 -7.04
N ILE A 44 4.76 6.67 -6.20
CA ILE A 44 5.66 5.52 -6.29
C ILE A 44 5.50 4.83 -7.63
N GLY A 45 4.26 4.53 -8.03
CA GLY A 45 3.97 3.89 -9.32
C GLY A 45 4.40 4.73 -10.51
N LYS A 46 4.26 6.06 -10.45
CA LYS A 46 4.82 6.97 -11.46
C LYS A 46 6.33 6.84 -11.57
N ALA A 47 7.06 6.82 -10.44
CA ALA A 47 8.51 6.65 -10.43
C ALA A 47 8.94 5.26 -10.94
N ILE A 48 8.19 4.19 -10.62
CA ILE A 48 8.42 2.84 -11.15
C ILE A 48 8.26 2.84 -12.66
N ARG A 49 7.18 3.42 -13.20
CA ARG A 49 6.93 3.51 -14.64
C ARG A 49 7.99 4.36 -15.37
N GLU A 50 8.36 5.51 -14.81
CA GLU A 50 9.45 6.37 -15.35
C GLU A 50 10.77 5.60 -15.48
N ARG A 51 11.06 4.67 -14.54
CA ARG A 51 12.26 3.84 -14.56
C ARG A 51 12.13 2.60 -15.47
N GLY A 52 10.91 2.18 -15.82
CA GLY A 52 10.64 0.94 -16.54
C GLY A 52 10.56 -0.30 -15.64
N GLY A 53 10.29 -0.12 -14.34
CA GLY A 53 10.16 -1.19 -13.35
C GLY A 53 10.94 -0.92 -12.06
N LEU A 54 10.75 -1.79 -11.07
CA LEU A 54 11.50 -1.74 -9.81
C LEU A 54 12.99 -2.02 -10.04
N PRO A 55 13.90 -1.46 -9.20
CA PRO A 55 15.28 -1.90 -9.17
C PRO A 55 15.40 -3.39 -8.84
N GLU A 56 16.45 -4.03 -9.34
CA GLU A 56 16.71 -5.43 -9.06
C GLU A 56 16.89 -5.65 -7.55
N GLY A 57 16.21 -6.66 -7.01
CA GLY A 57 16.24 -6.97 -5.57
C GLY A 57 15.50 -5.95 -4.68
N PHE A 58 14.85 -4.94 -5.25
CA PHE A 58 14.13 -3.93 -4.47
C PHE A 58 12.80 -4.46 -3.95
N MET A 59 12.60 -4.40 -2.64
CA MET A 59 11.37 -4.80 -1.98
C MET A 59 10.44 -3.60 -1.81
N LEU A 60 9.16 -3.82 -2.09
CA LEU A 60 8.10 -2.85 -1.87
C LEU A 60 7.03 -3.46 -0.98
N SER A 61 6.71 -2.80 0.12
CA SER A 61 5.58 -3.12 0.97
C SER A 61 4.44 -2.14 0.79
N THR A 62 3.21 -2.66 0.88
CA THR A 62 2.02 -1.85 1.09
C THR A 62 1.13 -2.48 2.16
N LYS A 63 -0.03 -1.89 2.42
CA LYS A 63 -0.95 -2.31 3.45
C LYS A 63 -2.38 -2.31 2.93
N LEU A 64 -3.14 -3.32 3.34
CA LEU A 64 -4.57 -3.38 3.19
C LEU A 64 -5.20 -2.39 4.17
N ASP A 65 -6.15 -1.63 3.68
CA ASP A 65 -6.73 -0.52 4.41
C ASP A 65 -8.24 -0.67 4.51
N ARG A 66 -8.79 -0.27 5.65
CA ARG A 66 -10.24 -0.12 5.84
C ARG A 66 -10.81 0.96 4.92
N ASP A 67 -12.13 0.99 4.81
CA ASP A 67 -12.83 2.17 4.30
C ASP A 67 -12.69 3.31 5.32
N MET A 68 -12.16 4.46 4.91
CA MET A 68 -11.89 5.58 5.82
C MET A 68 -13.15 6.33 6.25
N GLU A 69 -14.25 6.22 5.50
CA GLU A 69 -15.52 6.87 5.82
C GLU A 69 -16.36 5.97 6.73
N THR A 70 -16.45 4.69 6.41
CA THR A 70 -17.34 3.76 7.13
C THR A 70 -16.64 2.92 8.19
N GLY A 71 -15.30 2.90 8.22
CA GLY A 71 -14.50 2.02 9.08
C GLY A 71 -14.57 0.53 8.69
N LYS A 72 -15.27 0.18 7.61
CA LYS A 72 -15.50 -1.20 7.21
C LYS A 72 -14.17 -1.86 6.84
N PHE A 73 -13.89 -3.05 7.37
CA PHE A 73 -12.66 -3.79 7.05
C PHE A 73 -12.87 -5.31 7.00
N ASP A 74 -13.78 -5.74 6.12
CA ASP A 74 -14.04 -7.15 5.82
C ASP A 74 -13.13 -7.67 4.67
N ALA A 75 -13.22 -8.96 4.34
CA ALA A 75 -12.46 -9.55 3.24
C ALA A 75 -12.69 -8.82 1.90
N ALA A 76 -13.93 -8.44 1.60
CA ALA A 76 -14.24 -7.78 0.35
C ALA A 76 -13.57 -6.40 0.25
N ARG A 77 -13.53 -5.63 1.35
CA ARG A 77 -12.80 -4.36 1.41
C ARG A 77 -11.30 -4.58 1.32
N ALA A 78 -10.76 -5.59 2.01
CA ALA A 78 -9.35 -5.95 1.95
C ALA A 78 -8.90 -6.27 0.52
N ARG A 79 -9.64 -7.13 -0.21
CA ARG A 79 -9.38 -7.42 -1.63
C ARG A 79 -9.40 -6.17 -2.49
N ARG A 80 -10.45 -5.34 -2.37
CA ARG A 80 -10.53 -4.08 -3.13
C ARG A 80 -9.38 -3.14 -2.81
N SER A 81 -8.96 -3.04 -1.55
CA SER A 81 -7.81 -2.22 -1.15
C SER A 81 -6.54 -2.67 -1.85
N PHE A 82 -6.33 -3.99 -1.93
CA PHE A 82 -5.17 -4.57 -2.58
C PHE A 82 -5.15 -4.28 -4.08
N GLU A 83 -6.26 -4.52 -4.78
CA GLU A 83 -6.40 -4.26 -6.22
C GLU A 83 -6.12 -2.79 -6.55
N GLN A 84 -6.65 -1.87 -5.75
CA GLN A 84 -6.38 -0.44 -5.89
C GLN A 84 -4.88 -0.14 -5.72
N SER A 85 -4.22 -0.74 -4.73
CA SER A 85 -2.77 -0.58 -4.52
C SER A 85 -1.97 -1.07 -5.73
N LEU A 86 -2.28 -2.26 -6.25
CA LEU A 86 -1.63 -2.80 -7.45
C LEU A 86 -1.80 -1.89 -8.66
N GLU A 87 -3.02 -1.37 -8.88
CA GLU A 87 -3.31 -0.42 -9.96
C GLU A 87 -2.48 0.87 -9.83
N ALA A 88 -2.47 1.50 -8.65
CA ALA A 88 -1.74 2.75 -8.46
C ALA A 88 -0.23 2.58 -8.59
N LEU A 89 0.30 1.48 -8.07
CA LEU A 89 1.72 1.11 -8.17
C LEU A 89 2.09 0.68 -9.60
N GLY A 90 1.13 0.17 -10.38
CA GLY A 90 1.38 -0.41 -11.70
C GLY A 90 2.17 -1.72 -11.61
N LEU A 91 1.81 -2.57 -10.65
CA LEU A 91 2.45 -3.86 -10.38
C LEU A 91 1.41 -4.97 -10.34
N ASP A 92 1.82 -6.19 -10.69
CA ASP A 92 0.94 -7.38 -10.59
C ASP A 92 1.00 -8.03 -9.20
N ARG A 93 2.03 -7.71 -8.41
CA ARG A 93 2.26 -8.22 -7.05
C ARG A 93 3.11 -7.27 -6.22
N VAL A 94 3.13 -7.46 -4.91
CA VAL A 94 4.05 -6.78 -3.96
C VAL A 94 4.94 -7.78 -3.24
N HIS A 95 5.96 -7.30 -2.52
CA HIS A 95 6.91 -8.17 -1.82
C HIS A 95 6.52 -8.44 -0.37
N LEU A 96 5.73 -7.54 0.21
CA LEU A 96 5.28 -7.62 1.59
C LEU A 96 3.95 -6.88 1.71
N LEU A 97 2.99 -7.51 2.39
CA LEU A 97 1.65 -6.97 2.57
C LEU A 97 1.26 -7.05 4.04
N HIS A 98 0.75 -5.94 4.58
CA HIS A 98 0.28 -5.85 5.96
C HIS A 98 -1.22 -5.61 6.02
N LEU A 99 -1.81 -5.93 7.17
CA LEU A 99 -3.10 -5.41 7.58
C LEU A 99 -2.87 -4.09 8.33
N HIS A 100 -3.42 -2.98 7.86
CA HIS A 100 -3.16 -1.67 8.45
C HIS A 100 -4.19 -1.32 9.52
N ASP A 101 -3.73 -0.92 10.71
CA ASP A 101 -4.55 -0.25 11.72
C ASP A 101 -5.90 -0.95 12.01
N PRO A 102 -5.91 -2.29 12.25
CA PRO A 102 -7.14 -3.06 12.46
C PRO A 102 -7.99 -2.58 13.64
N GLU A 103 -7.38 -1.93 14.63
CA GLU A 103 -8.06 -1.37 15.79
C GLU A 103 -9.03 -0.24 15.44
N TYR A 104 -8.93 0.34 14.23
CA TYR A 104 -9.86 1.34 13.72
C TYR A 104 -10.92 0.77 12.77
N GLY A 105 -10.96 -0.55 12.59
CA GLY A 105 -12.05 -1.22 11.91
C GLY A 105 -13.37 -1.08 12.69
N ALA A 106 -14.51 -1.29 12.02
CA ALA A 106 -15.83 -1.23 12.66
C ALA A 106 -15.96 -2.24 13.82
N SER A 107 -15.31 -3.40 13.71
CA SER A 107 -15.07 -4.33 14.82
C SER A 107 -13.86 -5.21 14.55
N LEU A 108 -13.22 -5.71 15.62
CA LEU A 108 -12.18 -6.75 15.48
C LEU A 108 -12.74 -8.05 14.91
N ASP A 109 -14.02 -8.34 15.15
CA ASP A 109 -14.68 -9.54 14.63
C ASP A 109 -14.67 -9.53 13.10
N GLU A 110 -15.06 -8.42 12.44
CA GLU A 110 -15.00 -8.23 10.98
C GLU A 110 -13.61 -8.49 10.38
N ILE A 111 -12.56 -8.33 11.17
CA ILE A 111 -11.19 -8.55 10.74
C ILE A 111 -10.77 -10.01 10.92
N THR A 112 -11.10 -10.61 12.08
CA THR A 112 -10.56 -11.91 12.49
C THR A 112 -11.46 -13.10 12.19
N HIS A 113 -12.76 -12.90 11.95
CA HIS A 113 -13.68 -14.00 11.67
C HIS A 113 -13.31 -14.72 10.35
N PRO A 114 -13.77 -15.96 10.13
CA PRO A 114 -13.66 -16.62 8.83
C PRO A 114 -14.36 -15.80 7.75
N GLY A 115 -13.59 -15.29 6.77
CA GLY A 115 -14.09 -14.34 5.77
C GLY A 115 -13.90 -12.87 6.12
N GLY A 116 -13.17 -12.57 7.20
CA GLY A 116 -12.72 -11.22 7.55
C GLY A 116 -11.45 -10.80 6.80
N ALA A 117 -11.00 -9.57 6.99
CA ALA A 117 -9.83 -9.04 6.29
C ALA A 117 -8.53 -9.82 6.53
N LEU A 118 -8.35 -10.41 7.72
CA LEU A 118 -7.20 -11.27 8.00
C LEU A 118 -7.22 -12.55 7.15
N SER A 119 -8.41 -13.14 6.97
CA SER A 119 -8.57 -14.32 6.09
C SER A 119 -8.21 -13.97 4.64
N GLU A 120 -8.62 -12.79 4.17
CA GLU A 120 -8.29 -12.34 2.81
C GLU A 120 -6.80 -12.07 2.62
N LEU A 121 -6.11 -11.52 3.64
CA LEU A 121 -4.65 -11.34 3.59
C LEU A 121 -3.93 -12.68 3.37
N PHE A 122 -4.33 -13.74 4.09
CA PHE A 122 -3.74 -15.07 3.89
C PHE A 122 -4.07 -15.64 2.52
N LYS A 123 -5.28 -15.42 2.01
CA LYS A 123 -5.66 -15.85 0.66
C LYS A 123 -4.81 -15.17 -0.43
N ILE A 124 -4.57 -13.86 -0.32
CA ILE A 124 -3.70 -13.12 -1.25
C ILE A 124 -2.28 -13.71 -1.25
N LYS A 125 -1.76 -14.11 -0.08
CA LYS A 125 -0.48 -14.80 0.04
C LYS A 125 -0.50 -16.18 -0.64
N GLU A 126 -1.55 -16.97 -0.43
CA GLU A 126 -1.72 -18.28 -1.06
C GLU A 126 -1.81 -18.19 -2.59
N GLU A 127 -2.36 -17.09 -3.12
CA GLU A 127 -2.39 -16.76 -4.55
C GLU A 127 -1.01 -16.32 -5.10
N GLY A 128 -0.01 -16.09 -4.24
CA GLY A 128 1.33 -15.65 -4.64
C GLY A 128 1.42 -14.20 -5.10
N LEU A 129 0.44 -13.36 -4.70
CA LEU A 129 0.38 -11.94 -5.05
C LEU A 129 1.09 -11.04 -4.01
N ALA A 130 1.42 -11.59 -2.84
CA ALA A 130 2.21 -10.96 -1.78
C ALA A 130 2.94 -11.99 -0.92
#